data_AF-A0A2V9J3R8-F1
#
_entry.id   AF-A0A2V9J3R8-F1
#
_cell.length_a   1.000
_cell.length_b   1.000
_cell.length_c   1.000
_cell.angle_alpha   90.00
_cell.angle_beta   90.00
_cell.angle_gamma   90.00
#
_symmetry.space_group_name_H-M   'P 1'
#
loop_
_entity.id
_entity.type
_entity.pdbx_description
1 polymer ?
#
loop_
_entity_poly.entity_id
_entity_poly.type
_entity_poly.pdbx_seq_one_letter_code
_entity_poly.pdbx_strand_id
1 'polypeptide(L)'
;MPGNWNDYVTAFWLVCLALYILRFKTQPSRANAWGVGASLALALLTKGTAYVYAFTLVVWCAFSALRSLRWRAWQPLLVIAGIVLSVNMGHYARNFQLWGNPLGVGQEPFSNEIFGVRVAVSNVIRNFSLHVATPSGRANRAILKGVHILHVPLGIDENDSRTTYKHPFYQFDINRFSTLEDLAGDPIHLGLMMISLALLLASREQRKARDLTAYAIALVAAFLIFCTYLRWQPWGSRLDLPLFVLWSPVISLVLLSRRSYKIAVSAAVLLIAASTLYVFRNETRPLIGVGPDSTVLNTSRVDRLLKRHTDLRDHYLGAAHFVETLRCSDVGLLIGDYDLEYPFWTLLQKTGRQPIRIEHVDVTNSSAVKCAAIPYAGFSPCAVIVVDADRNPASIAERGNYTQAWSSSVDAVYTEAWSSGPVRVFIKRESLREARVM
;
A
#
# COMPACT_ATOMS: atom_id res chain seq x y z
N MET A 1 0.68 10.90 2.80
CA MET A 1 0.33 9.48 3.00
C MET A 1 1.58 8.62 3.24
N PRO A 2 1.81 8.09 4.46
CA PRO A 2 2.70 6.95 4.66
C PRO A 2 2.13 5.73 3.95
N GLY A 3 2.72 5.33 2.83
CA GLY A 3 2.42 4.03 2.23
C GLY A 3 2.75 2.92 3.23
N ASN A 4 1.89 1.92 3.36
CA ASN A 4 2.29 0.65 3.97
C ASN A 4 3.09 -0.15 2.92
N TRP A 5 4.39 -0.33 3.16
CA TRP A 5 5.34 -0.87 2.17
C TRP A 5 5.44 -2.39 2.26
N ASN A 6 4.32 -3.04 1.99
CA ASN A 6 4.19 -4.50 1.95
C ASN A 6 4.14 -5.06 0.53
N ASP A 7 4.43 -4.25 -0.50
CA ASP A 7 4.40 -4.66 -1.91
C ASP A 7 5.43 -5.77 -2.22
N TYR A 8 6.67 -5.64 -1.73
CA TYR A 8 7.68 -6.69 -1.87
C TYR A 8 7.33 -7.97 -1.11
N VAL A 9 6.71 -7.86 0.07
CA VAL A 9 6.23 -9.02 0.83
C VAL A 9 5.13 -9.73 0.04
N THR A 10 4.23 -8.96 -0.58
CA THR A 10 3.17 -9.50 -1.45
C THR A 10 3.77 -10.19 -2.68
N ALA A 11 4.74 -9.56 -3.34
CA ALA A 11 5.45 -10.12 -4.48
C ALA A 11 6.15 -11.44 -4.12
N PHE A 12 6.83 -11.49 -2.96
CA PHE A 12 7.48 -12.70 -2.46
C PHE A 12 6.50 -13.86 -2.32
N TRP A 13 5.37 -13.67 -1.64
CA TRP A 13 4.38 -14.73 -1.46
C TRP A 13 3.74 -15.17 -2.78
N LEU A 14 3.53 -14.24 -3.72
CA LEU A 14 3.02 -14.58 -5.06
C LEU A 14 4.04 -15.37 -5.88
N VAL A 15 5.34 -15.08 -5.77
CA VAL A 15 6.40 -15.90 -6.38
C VAL A 15 6.43 -17.30 -5.77
N CYS A 16 6.34 -17.41 -4.44
CA CYS A 16 6.21 -18.71 -3.77
C CYS A 16 4.98 -19.48 -4.25
N LEU A 17 3.84 -18.79 -4.40
CA LEU A 17 2.61 -19.36 -4.96
C LEU A 17 2.84 -19.91 -6.36
N ALA A 18 3.41 -19.11 -7.27
CA ALA A 18 3.71 -19.54 -8.64
C ALA A 18 4.67 -20.75 -8.66
N LEU A 19 5.71 -20.74 -7.83
CA LEU A 19 6.66 -21.85 -7.69
C LEU A 19 5.94 -23.14 -7.25
N TYR A 20 5.13 -23.07 -6.19
CA TYR A 20 4.43 -24.24 -5.69
C TYR A 20 3.33 -24.73 -6.62
N ILE A 21 2.68 -23.85 -7.39
CA ILE A 21 1.75 -24.25 -8.46
C ILE A 21 2.48 -25.07 -9.53
N LEU A 22 3.65 -24.59 -9.98
CA LEU A 22 4.48 -25.32 -10.95
C LEU A 22 4.94 -26.68 -10.40
N ARG A 23 5.40 -26.74 -9.14
CA ARG A 23 5.79 -27.99 -8.47
C ARG A 23 4.61 -28.93 -8.26
N PHE A 24 3.45 -28.41 -7.90
CA PHE A 24 2.23 -29.20 -7.71
C PHE A 24 1.76 -29.81 -9.04
N LYS A 25 1.90 -29.06 -10.15
CA LYS A 25 1.59 -29.56 -11.49
C LYS A 25 2.49 -30.72 -11.92
N THR A 26 3.80 -30.62 -11.67
CA THR A 26 4.75 -31.69 -12.04
C THR A 26 4.66 -32.88 -11.10
N GLN A 27 4.45 -32.64 -9.80
CA GLN A 27 4.36 -33.67 -8.78
C GLN A 27 3.21 -33.34 -7.81
N PRO A 28 1.99 -33.83 -8.06
CA PRO A 28 0.86 -33.61 -7.17
C PRO A 28 1.09 -34.34 -5.85
N SER A 29 1.50 -33.59 -4.82
CA SER A 29 1.79 -34.10 -3.49
C SER A 29 1.13 -33.23 -2.43
N ARG A 30 0.91 -33.80 -1.23
CA ARG A 30 0.41 -33.03 -0.09
C ARG A 30 1.36 -31.87 0.22
N ALA A 31 2.67 -32.10 0.28
CA ALA A 31 3.65 -31.05 0.54
C ALA A 31 3.51 -29.86 -0.44
N ASN A 32 3.33 -30.12 -1.73
CA ASN A 32 3.13 -29.06 -2.72
C ASN A 32 1.77 -28.37 -2.55
N ALA A 33 0.69 -29.10 -2.24
CA ALA A 33 -0.61 -28.48 -1.94
C ALA A 33 -0.57 -27.58 -0.70
N TRP A 34 0.16 -27.98 0.35
CA TRP A 34 0.42 -27.15 1.52
C TRP A 34 1.21 -25.89 1.15
N GLY A 35 2.22 -26.02 0.30
CA GLY A 35 2.99 -24.88 -0.22
C GLY A 35 2.13 -23.89 -1.01
N VAL A 36 1.21 -24.38 -1.86
CA VAL A 36 0.23 -23.54 -2.57
C VAL A 36 -0.69 -22.84 -1.57
N GLY A 37 -1.28 -23.59 -0.63
CA GLY A 37 -2.19 -23.06 0.39
C GLY A 37 -1.55 -22.00 1.28
N ALA A 38 -0.36 -22.27 1.82
CA ALA A 38 0.35 -21.35 2.71
C ALA A 38 0.79 -20.08 1.98
N SER A 39 1.33 -20.20 0.77
CA SER A 39 1.76 -19.03 -0.01
C SER A 39 0.57 -18.15 -0.40
N LEU A 40 -0.54 -18.75 -0.82
CA LEU A 40 -1.77 -18.04 -1.11
C LEU A 40 -2.32 -17.35 0.15
N ALA A 41 -2.42 -18.09 1.25
CA ALA A 41 -2.94 -17.57 2.52
C ALA A 41 -2.16 -16.35 3.01
N LEU A 42 -0.82 -16.40 2.96
CA LEU A 42 0.06 -15.32 3.39
C LEU A 42 0.06 -14.15 2.41
N ALA A 43 -0.06 -14.38 1.11
CA ALA A 43 -0.23 -13.31 0.12
C ALA A 43 -1.52 -12.51 0.40
N LEU A 44 -2.64 -13.20 0.59
CA LEU A 44 -3.95 -12.58 0.87
C LEU A 44 -3.98 -11.84 2.21
N LEU A 45 -3.28 -12.36 3.23
CA LEU A 45 -3.13 -11.71 4.53
C LEU A 45 -2.26 -10.45 4.45
N THR A 46 -1.34 -10.40 3.49
CA THR A 46 -0.38 -9.29 3.35
C THR A 46 -1.05 -8.04 2.77
N LYS A 47 -1.76 -8.17 1.65
CA LYS A 47 -2.32 -7.01 0.92
C LYS A 47 -3.53 -7.36 0.05
N GLY A 48 -4.51 -6.46 -0.02
CA GLY A 48 -5.71 -6.62 -0.85
C GLY A 48 -5.44 -6.77 -2.36
N THR A 49 -4.37 -6.18 -2.90
CA THR A 49 -4.01 -6.39 -4.32
C THR A 49 -3.58 -7.82 -4.63
N ALA A 50 -3.20 -8.61 -3.62
CA ALA A 50 -2.87 -10.02 -3.80
C ALA A 50 -4.06 -10.84 -4.32
N TYR A 51 -5.30 -10.48 -3.98
CA TYR A 51 -6.50 -11.17 -4.49
C TYR A 51 -6.54 -11.12 -6.02
N VAL A 52 -6.20 -9.98 -6.61
CA VAL A 52 -6.22 -9.78 -8.08
C VAL A 52 -5.16 -10.64 -8.77
N TYR A 53 -3.91 -10.56 -8.32
CA TYR A 53 -2.81 -11.31 -8.94
C TYR A 53 -2.89 -12.83 -8.68
N ALA A 54 -3.30 -13.23 -7.48
CA ALA A 54 -3.43 -14.65 -7.14
C ALA A 54 -4.59 -15.32 -7.87
N PHE A 55 -5.68 -14.59 -8.16
CA PHE A 55 -6.88 -15.17 -8.77
C PHE A 55 -6.59 -15.95 -10.04
N THR A 56 -5.87 -15.36 -11.00
CA THR A 56 -5.59 -16.02 -12.29
C THR A 56 -4.63 -17.21 -12.14
N LEU A 57 -3.65 -17.11 -11.25
CA LEU A 57 -2.73 -18.20 -10.92
C LEU A 57 -3.47 -19.37 -10.26
N VAL A 58 -4.39 -19.09 -9.34
CA VAL A 58 -5.22 -20.11 -8.66
C VAL A 58 -6.18 -20.77 -9.64
N VAL A 59 -6.81 -20.01 -10.54
CA VAL A 59 -7.66 -20.56 -11.62
C VAL A 59 -6.84 -21.50 -12.51
N TRP A 60 -5.62 -21.09 -12.88
CA TRP A 60 -4.71 -21.94 -13.65
C TRP A 60 -4.29 -23.22 -12.90
N CYS A 61 -4.02 -23.11 -11.60
CA CYS A 61 -3.71 -24.24 -10.73
C CYS A 61 -4.91 -25.20 -10.62
N ALA A 62 -6.11 -24.70 -10.37
CA ALA A 62 -7.32 -25.49 -10.24
C ALA A 62 -7.65 -26.23 -11.55
N PHE A 63 -7.56 -25.54 -12.69
CA PHE A 63 -7.74 -26.18 -14.00
C PHE A 63 -6.69 -27.26 -14.26
N SER A 64 -5.42 -26.99 -13.94
CA SER A 64 -4.34 -27.97 -14.07
C SER A 64 -4.57 -29.20 -13.17
N ALA A 65 -5.02 -28.99 -11.94
CA ALA A 65 -5.34 -30.05 -10.98
C ALA A 65 -6.53 -30.91 -11.44
N LEU A 66 -7.61 -30.28 -11.93
CA LEU A 66 -8.77 -30.99 -12.48
C LEU A 66 -8.40 -31.82 -13.70
N ARG A 67 -7.49 -31.33 -14.54
CA ARG A 67 -7.03 -32.07 -15.72
C ARG A 67 -6.14 -33.27 -15.36
N SER A 68 -5.25 -33.14 -14.37
CA SER A 68 -4.31 -34.20 -14.00
C SER A 68 -4.89 -35.22 -13.02
N LEU A 69 -5.65 -34.77 -12.02
CA LEU A 69 -6.19 -35.60 -10.93
C LEU A 69 -7.68 -35.95 -11.11
N ARG A 70 -8.37 -35.33 -12.07
CA ARG A 70 -9.82 -35.49 -12.29
C ARG A 70 -10.60 -35.22 -11.01
N TRP A 71 -11.55 -36.10 -10.65
CA TRP A 71 -12.31 -36.03 -9.40
C TRP A 71 -11.41 -35.91 -8.17
N ARG A 72 -10.25 -36.58 -8.12
CA ARG A 72 -9.36 -36.56 -6.94
C ARG A 72 -8.75 -35.19 -6.65
N ALA A 73 -8.91 -34.19 -7.54
CA ALA A 73 -8.50 -32.81 -7.31
C ALA A 73 -9.19 -32.17 -6.09
N TRP A 74 -10.36 -32.65 -5.66
CA TRP A 74 -11.04 -32.09 -4.48
C TRP A 74 -10.18 -32.18 -3.21
N GLN A 75 -9.36 -33.23 -3.05
CA GLN A 75 -8.52 -33.41 -1.87
C GLN A 75 -7.47 -32.29 -1.70
N PRO A 76 -6.57 -32.04 -2.67
CA PRO A 76 -5.60 -30.95 -2.55
C PRO A 76 -6.27 -29.57 -2.56
N LEU A 77 -7.37 -29.38 -3.31
CA LEU A 77 -8.09 -28.10 -3.31
C LEU A 77 -8.73 -27.81 -1.95
N LEU A 78 -9.25 -28.83 -1.26
CA LEU A 78 -9.79 -28.69 0.10
C LEU A 78 -8.68 -28.35 1.11
N VAL A 79 -7.49 -28.94 0.97
CA VAL A 79 -6.33 -28.59 1.80
C VAL A 79 -5.92 -27.13 1.59
N ILE A 80 -5.82 -26.68 0.34
CA ILE A 80 -5.49 -25.29 -0.01
C ILE A 80 -6.53 -24.34 0.60
N ALA A 81 -7.83 -24.62 0.39
CA ALA A 81 -8.92 -23.82 0.92
C ALA A 81 -8.91 -23.77 2.46
N GLY A 82 -8.69 -24.92 3.11
CA GLY A 82 -8.60 -25.02 4.56
C GLY A 82 -7.48 -24.15 5.15
N ILE A 83 -6.29 -24.15 4.54
CA ILE A 83 -5.16 -23.32 4.98
C ILE A 83 -5.46 -21.83 4.78
N VAL A 84 -6.02 -21.45 3.62
CA VAL A 84 -6.38 -20.06 3.34
C VAL A 84 -7.38 -19.53 4.36
N LEU A 85 -8.44 -20.31 4.61
CA LEU A 85 -9.46 -19.95 5.58
C LEU A 85 -8.88 -19.91 7.00
N SER A 86 -8.09 -20.90 7.43
CA SER A 86 -7.57 -20.92 8.81
C SER A 86 -6.67 -19.73 9.12
N VAL A 87 -5.81 -19.33 8.18
CA VAL A 87 -4.89 -18.20 8.36
C VAL A 87 -5.63 -16.86 8.32
N ASN A 88 -6.61 -16.71 7.43
CA ASN A 88 -7.31 -15.43 7.23
C ASN A 88 -8.59 -15.29 8.08
N MET A 89 -9.04 -16.35 8.77
CA MET A 89 -10.30 -16.37 9.52
C MET A 89 -10.42 -15.20 10.50
N GLY A 90 -9.36 -14.92 11.26
CA GLY A 90 -9.38 -13.83 12.24
C GLY A 90 -9.57 -12.46 11.61
N HIS A 91 -8.96 -12.22 10.44
CA HIS A 91 -9.15 -10.98 9.69
C HIS A 91 -10.56 -10.90 9.09
N TYR A 92 -11.03 -11.97 8.44
CA TYR A 92 -12.37 -12.03 7.85
C TYR A 92 -13.48 -11.89 8.89
N ALA A 93 -13.33 -12.51 10.06
CA ALA A 93 -14.30 -12.38 11.14
C ALA A 93 -14.39 -10.94 11.67
N ARG A 94 -13.24 -10.26 11.84
CA ARG A 94 -13.23 -8.84 12.25
C ARG A 94 -13.88 -7.95 11.19
N ASN A 95 -13.59 -8.20 9.92
CA ASN A 95 -14.20 -7.43 8.82
C ASN A 95 -15.72 -7.67 8.76
N PHE A 96 -16.15 -8.92 8.87
CA PHE A 96 -17.56 -9.27 8.85
C PHE A 96 -18.32 -8.69 10.04
N GLN A 97 -17.74 -8.70 11.24
CA GLN A 97 -18.34 -8.08 12.43
C GLN A 97 -18.54 -6.57 12.29
N LEU A 98 -17.66 -5.89 11.55
CA LEU A 98 -17.67 -4.44 11.45
C LEU A 98 -18.44 -3.94 10.22
N TRP A 99 -18.33 -4.62 9.08
CA TRP A 99 -18.87 -4.18 7.80
C TRP A 99 -19.89 -5.15 7.17
N GLY A 100 -20.14 -6.31 7.79
CA GLY A 100 -21.01 -7.34 7.22
C GLY A 100 -20.41 -8.05 5.98
N ASN A 101 -19.12 -7.81 5.68
CA ASN A 101 -18.43 -8.36 4.51
C ASN A 101 -17.02 -8.81 4.92
N PRO A 102 -16.62 -10.08 4.64
CA PRO A 102 -15.30 -10.59 5.01
C PRO A 102 -14.14 -9.85 4.32
N LEU A 103 -14.37 -9.22 3.16
CA LEU A 103 -13.35 -8.48 2.43
C LEU A 103 -13.20 -7.02 2.86
N GLY A 104 -14.04 -6.52 3.76
CA GLY A 104 -13.98 -5.14 4.25
C GLY A 104 -15.12 -4.28 3.74
N VAL A 105 -14.86 -3.00 3.51
CA VAL A 105 -15.89 -1.99 3.22
C VAL A 105 -16.49 -2.26 1.83
N GLY A 106 -17.82 -2.34 1.71
CA GLY A 106 -18.49 -2.64 0.43
C GLY A 106 -18.43 -1.51 -0.61
N GLN A 107 -18.06 -0.29 -0.19
CA GLN A 107 -17.84 0.87 -1.07
C GLN A 107 -16.38 1.30 -0.98
N GLU A 108 -15.50 0.49 -1.57
CA GLU A 108 -14.09 0.83 -1.63
C GLU A 108 -13.89 2.06 -2.54
N PRO A 109 -13.22 3.14 -2.07
CA PRO A 109 -12.88 4.29 -2.93
C PRO A 109 -11.91 3.91 -4.06
N PHE A 110 -11.43 2.67 -4.08
CA PHE A 110 -10.42 2.16 -4.98
C PHE A 110 -10.98 1.36 -6.17
N SER A 111 -12.25 0.94 -6.18
CA SER A 111 -12.84 0.23 -7.33
C SER A 111 -13.42 1.20 -8.36
N ASN A 112 -13.29 0.89 -9.65
CA ASN A 112 -13.92 1.67 -10.72
C ASN A 112 -15.45 1.71 -10.56
N GLU A 113 -16.07 2.87 -10.76
CA GLU A 113 -17.53 3.02 -10.71
C GLU A 113 -18.19 2.56 -12.01
N ILE A 114 -17.44 2.57 -13.11
CA ILE A 114 -17.87 2.11 -14.43
C ILE A 114 -16.92 1.04 -14.95
N PHE A 115 -17.49 0.05 -15.65
CA PHE A 115 -16.75 -1.04 -16.26
C PHE A 115 -16.97 -1.05 -17.77
N GLY A 116 -15.95 -1.44 -18.52
CA GLY A 116 -16.04 -1.59 -19.96
C GLY A 116 -14.68 -1.67 -20.63
N VAL A 117 -14.66 -2.12 -21.89
CA VAL A 117 -13.40 -2.26 -22.66
C VAL A 117 -12.68 -0.92 -22.78
N ARG A 118 -13.41 0.18 -23.01
CA ARG A 118 -12.83 1.52 -23.11
C ARG A 118 -12.17 1.96 -21.79
N VAL A 119 -12.80 1.67 -20.66
CA VAL A 119 -12.26 1.95 -19.32
C VAL A 119 -11.00 1.10 -19.06
N ALA A 120 -11.04 -0.17 -19.43
CA ALA A 120 -9.90 -1.08 -19.31
C ALA A 120 -8.69 -0.55 -20.11
N VAL A 121 -8.91 -0.15 -21.37
CA VAL A 121 -7.85 0.40 -22.23
C VAL A 121 -7.32 1.71 -21.67
N SER A 122 -8.18 2.62 -21.22
CA SER A 122 -7.76 3.86 -20.55
C SER A 122 -6.88 3.58 -19.34
N ASN A 123 -7.29 2.65 -18.45
CA ASN A 123 -6.48 2.26 -17.30
C ASN A 123 -5.17 1.58 -17.69
N VAL A 124 -5.14 0.73 -18.73
CA VAL A 124 -3.89 0.14 -19.22
C VAL A 124 -2.92 1.23 -19.68
N ILE A 125 -3.40 2.21 -20.46
CA ILE A 125 -2.57 3.33 -20.94
C ILE A 125 -2.02 4.12 -19.74
N ARG A 126 -2.90 4.48 -18.79
CA ARG A 126 -2.53 5.28 -17.62
C ARG A 126 -1.62 4.52 -16.64
N ASN A 127 -1.75 3.20 -16.49
CA ASN A 127 -0.82 2.42 -15.66
C ASN A 127 0.56 2.29 -16.34
N PHE A 128 0.62 2.04 -17.65
CA PHE A 128 1.91 2.07 -18.35
C PHE A 128 2.60 3.43 -18.29
N SER A 129 1.83 4.53 -18.31
CA SER A 129 2.40 5.87 -18.23
C SER A 129 3.11 6.16 -16.90
N LEU A 130 2.77 5.45 -15.82
CA LEU A 130 3.44 5.55 -14.52
C LEU A 130 4.91 5.10 -14.56
N HIS A 131 5.28 4.21 -15.48
CA HIS A 131 6.62 3.61 -15.52
C HIS A 131 7.58 4.30 -16.50
N VAL A 132 7.08 5.20 -17.37
CA VAL A 132 7.87 5.78 -18.47
C VAL A 132 8.30 7.23 -18.22
N ALA A 133 8.11 7.73 -16.99
CA ALA A 133 8.59 9.04 -16.59
C ALA A 133 10.10 9.19 -16.79
N THR A 134 10.54 10.31 -17.36
CA THR A 134 11.96 10.58 -17.67
C THR A 134 12.45 11.87 -16.99
N PRO A 135 13.77 12.04 -16.82
CA PRO A 135 14.34 13.32 -16.34
C PRO A 135 14.08 14.51 -17.27
N SER A 136 13.68 14.28 -18.52
CA SER A 136 13.45 15.34 -19.51
C SER A 136 12.00 15.80 -19.53
N GLY A 137 11.75 17.04 -19.11
CA GLY A 137 10.42 17.64 -19.17
C GLY A 137 9.83 17.71 -20.59
N ARG A 138 10.67 17.79 -21.63
CA ARG A 138 10.22 17.73 -23.03
C ARG A 138 9.68 16.34 -23.39
N ALA A 139 10.39 15.28 -22.97
CA ALA A 139 9.95 13.91 -23.20
C ALA A 139 8.67 13.60 -22.41
N ASN A 140 8.57 14.03 -21.15
CA ASN A 140 7.35 13.81 -20.35
C ASN A 140 6.13 14.52 -20.95
N ARG A 141 6.29 15.75 -21.48
CA ARG A 141 5.21 16.42 -22.23
C ARG A 141 4.81 15.68 -23.50
N ALA A 142 5.77 15.09 -24.22
CA ALA A 142 5.47 14.28 -25.40
C ALA A 142 4.72 12.99 -25.03
N ILE A 143 5.11 12.34 -23.93
CA ILE A 143 4.42 11.17 -23.37
C ILE A 143 2.98 11.53 -22.98
N LEU A 144 2.78 12.61 -22.23
CA LEU A 144 1.46 13.10 -21.83
C LEU A 144 0.58 13.39 -23.05
N LYS A 145 1.13 14.07 -24.07
CA LYS A 145 0.42 14.31 -25.34
C LYS A 145 0.06 12.99 -26.04
N GLY A 146 0.95 12.00 -26.01
CA GLY A 146 0.68 10.66 -26.54
C GLY A 146 -0.46 9.96 -25.82
N VAL A 147 -0.47 10.01 -24.48
CA VAL A 147 -1.58 9.51 -23.66
C VAL A 147 -2.89 10.20 -24.06
N HIS A 148 -2.88 11.52 -24.21
CA HIS A 148 -4.07 12.27 -24.60
C HIS A 148 -4.61 11.87 -25.98
N ILE A 149 -3.73 11.74 -26.98
CA ILE A 149 -4.10 11.27 -28.33
C ILE A 149 -4.74 9.88 -28.27
N LEU A 150 -4.22 8.98 -27.43
CA LEU A 150 -4.78 7.63 -27.26
C LEU A 150 -6.14 7.62 -26.54
N HIS A 151 -6.45 8.64 -25.75
CA HIS A 151 -7.74 8.77 -25.04
C HIS A 151 -8.85 9.37 -25.92
N VAL A 152 -8.52 10.23 -26.89
CA VAL A 152 -9.49 10.82 -27.83
C VAL A 152 -10.47 9.79 -28.43
N PRO A 153 -10.04 8.66 -29.03
CA PRO A 153 -10.97 7.67 -29.59
C PRO A 153 -11.74 6.87 -28.52
N LEU A 154 -11.26 6.84 -27.27
CA LEU A 154 -11.97 6.17 -26.17
C LEU A 154 -13.18 7.00 -25.73
N GLY A 155 -13.13 8.33 -25.87
CA GLY A 155 -14.17 9.24 -25.37
C GLY A 155 -14.27 9.24 -23.84
N ILE A 156 -13.16 8.93 -23.16
CA ILE A 156 -13.03 8.95 -21.69
C ILE A 156 -11.91 9.93 -21.36
N ASP A 157 -12.21 10.89 -20.49
CA ASP A 157 -11.23 11.85 -19.99
C ASP A 157 -10.21 11.18 -19.07
N GLU A 158 -8.93 11.54 -19.15
CA GLU A 158 -7.88 10.94 -18.33
C GLU A 158 -8.07 11.19 -16.83
N ASN A 159 -8.83 12.24 -16.48
CA ASN A 159 -9.20 12.64 -15.12
C ASN A 159 -10.62 12.20 -14.72
N ASP A 160 -11.29 11.32 -15.48
CA ASP A 160 -12.65 10.89 -15.16
C ASP A 160 -12.73 10.32 -13.73
N SER A 161 -13.43 11.06 -12.86
CA SER A 161 -13.54 10.76 -11.42
C SER A 161 -14.12 9.38 -11.10
N ARG A 162 -14.80 8.74 -12.05
CA ARG A 162 -15.36 7.39 -11.92
C ARG A 162 -14.28 6.30 -12.02
N THR A 163 -13.13 6.63 -12.59
CA THR A 163 -12.02 5.70 -12.87
C THR A 163 -10.68 6.16 -12.31
N THR A 164 -10.63 7.39 -11.79
CA THR A 164 -9.46 8.00 -11.14
C THR A 164 -9.71 8.10 -9.64
N TYR A 165 -8.69 7.83 -8.83
CA TYR A 165 -8.78 7.98 -7.38
C TYR A 165 -9.20 9.41 -7.01
N LYS A 166 -10.30 9.52 -6.24
CA LYS A 166 -10.92 10.81 -5.90
C LYS A 166 -10.13 11.48 -4.79
N HIS A 167 -9.45 12.57 -5.12
CA HIS A 167 -8.83 13.45 -4.14
C HIS A 167 -8.79 14.89 -4.67
N PRO A 168 -9.02 15.92 -3.85
CA PRO A 168 -9.04 17.32 -4.31
C PRO A 168 -7.73 17.77 -4.98
N PHE A 169 -6.62 17.14 -4.59
CA PHE A 169 -5.27 17.52 -5.03
C PHE A 169 -4.65 16.60 -6.08
N TYR A 170 -5.33 15.52 -6.50
CA TYR A 170 -4.78 14.58 -7.48
C TYR A 170 -5.54 14.66 -8.80
N GLN A 171 -4.85 15.15 -9.82
CA GLN A 171 -5.21 15.02 -11.22
C GLN A 171 -4.25 14.02 -11.88
N PHE A 172 -4.71 13.34 -12.92
CA PHE A 172 -3.88 12.56 -13.81
C PHE A 172 -2.81 13.46 -14.43
N ASP A 173 -1.56 13.12 -14.16
CA ASP A 173 -0.38 13.69 -14.80
C ASP A 173 0.70 12.61 -14.92
N ILE A 174 1.66 12.83 -15.80
CA ILE A 174 2.88 12.02 -15.84
C ILE A 174 3.72 12.42 -14.64
N ASN A 175 3.96 11.45 -13.73
CA ASN A 175 4.88 11.65 -12.62
C ASN A 175 6.20 12.23 -13.13
N ARG A 176 6.74 13.22 -12.41
CA ARG A 176 8.11 13.67 -12.65
C ARG A 176 9.05 12.51 -12.35
N PHE A 177 10.20 12.47 -13.03
CA PHE A 177 11.24 11.53 -12.64
C PHE A 177 11.55 11.71 -11.16
N SER A 178 11.42 10.62 -10.42
CA SER A 178 11.53 10.60 -8.97
C SER A 178 12.23 9.31 -8.54
N THR A 179 13.09 9.43 -7.54
CA THR A 179 13.68 8.27 -6.84
C THR A 179 12.93 7.95 -5.55
N LEU A 180 11.80 8.62 -5.31
CA LEU A 180 10.87 8.31 -4.23
C LEU A 180 10.17 6.98 -4.51
N GLU A 181 10.15 6.06 -3.54
CA GLU A 181 9.59 4.72 -3.78
C GLU A 181 8.08 4.70 -4.09
N ASP A 182 7.34 5.74 -3.69
CA ASP A 182 5.91 5.84 -3.99
C ASP A 182 5.63 6.23 -5.45
N LEU A 183 6.59 6.89 -6.14
CA LEU A 183 6.39 7.48 -7.47
C LEU A 183 7.38 6.98 -8.53
N ALA A 184 8.43 6.27 -8.13
CA ALA A 184 9.43 5.75 -9.04
C ALA A 184 8.80 4.79 -10.06
N GLY A 185 9.16 5.00 -11.33
CA GLY A 185 8.76 4.14 -12.44
C GLY A 185 9.81 3.06 -12.74
N ASP A 186 9.40 2.03 -13.49
CA ASP A 186 10.22 0.87 -13.84
C ASP A 186 10.40 0.72 -15.37
N PRO A 187 10.95 1.72 -16.08
CA PRO A 187 10.95 1.74 -17.54
C PRO A 187 11.73 0.57 -18.15
N ILE A 188 12.82 0.15 -17.52
CA ILE A 188 13.65 -0.98 -18.00
C ILE A 188 12.89 -2.30 -17.85
N HIS A 189 12.26 -2.55 -16.69
CA HIS A 189 11.46 -3.76 -16.47
C HIS A 189 10.24 -3.80 -17.39
N LEU A 190 9.57 -2.66 -17.61
CA LEU A 190 8.49 -2.53 -18.57
C LEU A 190 8.97 -2.85 -20.00
N GLY A 191 10.08 -2.28 -20.44
CA GLY A 191 10.66 -2.59 -21.74
C GLY A 191 10.97 -4.07 -21.93
N LEU A 192 11.64 -4.69 -20.95
CA LEU A 192 11.94 -6.13 -20.96
C LEU A 192 10.68 -7.00 -20.95
N MET A 193 9.65 -6.60 -20.20
CA MET A 193 8.35 -7.26 -20.18
C MET A 193 7.69 -7.20 -21.56
N MET A 194 7.64 -6.04 -22.20
CA MET A 194 7.03 -5.86 -23.53
C MET A 194 7.80 -6.61 -24.64
N ILE A 195 9.14 -6.57 -24.62
CA ILE A 195 9.97 -7.28 -25.59
C ILE A 195 9.82 -8.80 -25.42
N SER A 196 9.85 -9.30 -24.18
CA SER A 196 9.66 -10.73 -23.91
C SER A 196 8.26 -11.20 -24.29
N LEU A 197 7.22 -10.40 -24.04
CA LEU A 197 5.86 -10.69 -24.49
C LEU A 197 5.76 -10.73 -26.03
N ALA A 198 6.32 -9.75 -26.72
CA ALA A 198 6.31 -9.69 -28.18
C ALA A 198 7.02 -10.90 -28.81
N LEU A 199 8.18 -11.30 -28.28
CA LEU A 199 8.92 -12.47 -28.76
C LEU A 199 8.21 -13.79 -28.45
N LEU A 200 7.61 -13.90 -27.27
CA LEU A 200 6.77 -15.05 -26.92
C LEU A 200 5.59 -15.17 -27.89
N LEU A 201 4.97 -14.06 -28.31
CA LEU A 201 3.87 -14.06 -29.28
C LEU A 201 4.34 -14.31 -30.72
N ALA A 202 5.53 -13.84 -31.11
CA ALA A 202 6.08 -14.03 -32.45
C ALA A 202 6.60 -15.47 -32.67
N SER A 203 7.34 -16.02 -31.70
CA SER A 203 8.00 -17.33 -31.83
C SER A 203 7.01 -18.49 -31.71
N ARG A 204 6.82 -19.24 -32.80
CA ARG A 204 6.00 -20.47 -32.77
C ARG A 204 6.57 -21.51 -31.82
N GLU A 205 7.89 -21.60 -31.71
CA GLU A 205 8.56 -22.57 -30.86
C GLU A 205 8.36 -22.25 -29.37
N GLN A 206 8.51 -20.99 -28.98
CA GLN A 206 8.28 -20.58 -27.59
C GLN A 206 6.80 -20.70 -27.20
N ARG A 207 5.87 -20.45 -28.13
CA ARG A 207 4.43 -20.73 -27.91
C ARG A 207 4.09 -22.20 -27.70
N LYS A 208 4.94 -23.13 -28.14
CA LYS A 208 4.73 -24.56 -27.87
C LYS A 208 5.07 -24.92 -26.42
N ALA A 209 5.80 -24.09 -25.69
CA ALA A 209 6.05 -24.27 -24.26
C ALA A 209 4.77 -23.94 -23.46
N ARG A 210 3.85 -24.91 -23.40
CA ARG A 210 2.49 -24.74 -22.86
C ARG A 210 2.46 -24.10 -21.47
N ASP A 211 3.35 -24.49 -20.57
CA ASP A 211 3.36 -23.95 -19.20
C ASP A 211 3.89 -22.52 -19.13
N LEU A 212 4.90 -22.17 -19.94
CA LEU A 212 5.38 -20.79 -20.05
C LEU A 212 4.28 -19.89 -20.63
N THR A 213 3.61 -20.34 -21.69
CA THR A 213 2.52 -19.58 -22.31
C THR A 213 1.32 -19.45 -21.36
N ALA A 214 0.92 -20.52 -20.67
CA ALA A 214 -0.17 -20.46 -19.69
C ALA A 214 0.16 -19.53 -18.51
N TYR A 215 1.40 -19.58 -18.02
CA TYR A 215 1.88 -18.67 -16.97
C TYR A 215 1.83 -17.20 -17.42
N ALA A 216 2.37 -16.89 -18.61
CA ALA A 216 2.33 -15.54 -19.17
C ALA A 216 0.89 -15.05 -19.39
N ILE A 217 -0.01 -15.91 -19.89
CA ILE A 217 -1.44 -15.59 -20.03
C ILE A 217 -2.07 -15.27 -18.67
N ALA A 218 -1.78 -16.06 -17.63
CA ALA A 218 -2.31 -15.81 -16.29
C ALA A 218 -1.85 -14.45 -15.74
N LEU A 219 -0.59 -14.07 -15.97
CA LEU A 219 -0.05 -12.77 -15.55
C LEU A 219 -0.66 -11.60 -16.35
N VAL A 220 -0.81 -11.73 -17.67
CA VAL A 220 -1.49 -10.71 -18.50
C VAL A 220 -2.95 -10.57 -18.06
N ALA A 221 -3.65 -11.68 -17.82
CA ALA A 221 -5.01 -11.66 -17.34
C ALA A 221 -5.11 -10.98 -15.96
N ALA A 222 -4.16 -11.21 -15.05
CA ALA A 222 -4.14 -10.54 -13.75
C ALA A 222 -3.98 -9.02 -13.90
N PHE A 223 -3.08 -8.57 -14.78
CA PHE A 223 -2.92 -7.14 -15.09
C PHE A 223 -4.19 -6.53 -15.70
N LEU A 224 -4.87 -7.23 -16.61
CA LEU A 224 -6.13 -6.75 -17.17
C LEU A 224 -7.25 -6.69 -16.13
N ILE A 225 -7.32 -7.66 -15.21
CA ILE A 225 -8.25 -7.61 -14.07
C ILE A 225 -7.91 -6.41 -13.16
N PHE A 226 -6.64 -6.17 -12.89
CA PHE A 226 -6.18 -5.01 -12.14
C PHE A 226 -6.65 -3.69 -12.78
N CYS A 227 -6.38 -3.50 -14.08
CA CYS A 227 -6.79 -2.30 -14.81
C CYS A 227 -8.31 -2.16 -14.98
N THR A 228 -9.07 -3.26 -15.01
CA THR A 228 -10.54 -3.20 -15.11
C THR A 228 -11.20 -2.94 -13.76
N TYR A 229 -10.66 -3.50 -12.69
CA TYR A 229 -11.26 -3.45 -11.36
C TYR A 229 -10.91 -2.18 -10.58
N LEU A 230 -9.63 -1.79 -10.58
CA LEU A 230 -9.13 -0.70 -9.73
C LEU A 230 -9.10 0.64 -10.45
N ARG A 231 -9.37 1.71 -9.70
CA ARG A 231 -9.13 3.08 -10.11
C ARG A 231 -7.65 3.35 -10.24
N TRP A 232 -7.31 4.15 -11.24
CA TRP A 232 -5.95 4.65 -11.40
C TRP A 232 -5.55 5.54 -10.21
N GLN A 233 -4.30 5.39 -9.78
CA GLN A 233 -3.69 6.10 -8.65
C GLN A 233 -2.27 6.56 -9.04
N PRO A 234 -1.80 7.73 -8.59
CA PRO A 234 -0.48 8.26 -8.96
C PRO A 234 0.69 7.45 -8.38
N TRP A 235 0.46 6.72 -7.28
CA TRP A 235 1.39 5.73 -6.71
C TRP A 235 1.14 4.31 -7.23
N GLY A 236 0.44 4.15 -8.36
CA GLY A 236 0.09 2.85 -8.92
C GLY A 236 1.30 2.02 -9.35
N SER A 237 2.45 2.64 -9.63
CA SER A 237 3.66 1.93 -10.07
C SER A 237 4.11 0.87 -9.06
N ARG A 238 3.95 1.15 -7.76
CA ARG A 238 4.29 0.20 -6.69
C ARG A 238 3.33 -1.00 -6.64
N LEU A 239 2.08 -0.82 -7.08
CA LEU A 239 1.08 -1.88 -7.09
C LEU A 239 1.35 -2.88 -8.22
N ASP A 240 2.01 -2.45 -9.30
CA ASP A 240 2.46 -3.29 -10.41
C ASP A 240 3.76 -4.06 -10.11
N LEU A 241 4.46 -3.74 -9.01
CA LEU A 241 5.70 -4.41 -8.61
C LEU A 241 5.60 -5.95 -8.57
N PRO A 242 4.56 -6.56 -7.97
CA PRO A 242 4.43 -8.02 -7.96
C PRO A 242 4.37 -8.61 -9.36
N LEU A 243 3.75 -7.91 -10.32
CA LEU A 243 3.69 -8.35 -11.71
C LEU A 243 5.07 -8.37 -12.35
N PHE A 244 5.89 -7.32 -12.17
CA PHE A 244 7.25 -7.29 -12.71
C PHE A 244 8.12 -8.41 -12.14
N VAL A 245 8.03 -8.65 -10.83
CA VAL A 245 8.77 -9.74 -10.18
C VAL A 245 8.33 -11.10 -10.73
N LEU A 246 7.01 -11.34 -10.83
CA LEU A 246 6.45 -12.56 -11.42
C LEU A 246 6.80 -12.73 -12.90
N TRP A 247 7.00 -11.66 -13.65
CA TRP A 247 7.36 -11.71 -15.07
C TRP A 247 8.85 -11.99 -15.30
N SER A 248 9.70 -11.84 -14.27
CA SER A 248 11.15 -12.08 -14.38
C SER A 248 11.56 -13.46 -14.93
N PRO A 249 10.89 -14.59 -14.60
CA PRO A 249 11.21 -15.88 -15.21
C PRO A 249 10.86 -15.93 -16.69
N VAL A 250 9.81 -15.21 -17.13
CA VAL A 250 9.43 -15.11 -18.54
C VAL A 250 10.51 -14.38 -19.32
N ILE A 251 11.01 -13.26 -18.78
CA ILE A 251 12.16 -12.52 -19.35
C ILE A 251 13.36 -13.46 -19.52
N SER A 252 13.74 -14.19 -18.47
CA SER A 252 14.89 -15.10 -18.51
C SER A 252 14.70 -16.21 -19.55
N LEU A 253 13.55 -16.90 -19.54
CA LEU A 253 13.28 -18.02 -20.44
C LEU A 253 13.11 -17.61 -21.90
N VAL A 254 12.54 -16.44 -22.17
CA VAL A 254 12.28 -15.98 -23.55
C VAL A 254 13.49 -15.26 -24.14
N LEU A 255 14.15 -14.40 -23.38
CA LEU A 255 15.22 -13.52 -23.87
C LEU A 255 16.61 -14.12 -23.68
N LEU A 256 16.88 -14.77 -22.54
CA LEU A 256 18.25 -15.08 -22.11
C LEU A 256 18.61 -16.56 -22.27
N SER A 257 17.65 -17.49 -22.14
CA SER A 257 17.93 -18.94 -22.15
C SER A 257 18.57 -19.46 -23.44
N ARG A 258 18.35 -18.77 -24.56
CA ARG A 258 18.87 -19.12 -25.90
C ARG A 258 20.05 -18.26 -26.34
N ARG A 259 20.58 -17.43 -25.45
CA ARG A 259 21.68 -16.51 -25.72
C ARG A 259 22.93 -16.99 -24.98
N SER A 260 24.08 -16.43 -25.34
CA SER A 260 25.31 -16.73 -24.61
C SER A 260 25.19 -16.28 -23.16
N TYR A 261 25.80 -17.03 -22.23
CA TYR A 261 25.82 -16.67 -20.81
C TYR A 261 26.36 -15.25 -20.58
N LYS A 262 27.26 -14.78 -21.46
CA LYS A 262 27.79 -13.41 -21.46
C LYS A 262 26.68 -12.36 -21.58
N ILE A 263 25.71 -12.56 -22.46
CA ILE A 263 24.57 -11.63 -22.63
C ILE A 263 23.72 -11.59 -21.36
N ALA A 264 23.45 -12.76 -20.77
CA ALA A 264 22.68 -12.84 -19.52
C ALA A 264 23.40 -12.12 -18.37
N VAL A 265 24.71 -12.33 -18.23
CA VAL A 265 25.54 -11.63 -17.22
C VAL A 265 25.57 -10.13 -17.48
N SER A 266 25.78 -9.69 -18.73
CA SER A 266 25.77 -8.25 -19.06
C SER A 266 24.42 -7.60 -18.76
N ALA A 267 23.31 -8.27 -19.05
CA ALA A 267 21.98 -7.77 -18.71
C ALA A 267 21.79 -7.66 -17.19
N ALA A 268 22.24 -8.67 -16.43
CA ALA A 268 22.18 -8.64 -14.97
C ALA A 268 23.03 -7.50 -14.38
N VAL A 269 24.27 -7.32 -14.87
CA VAL A 269 25.15 -6.22 -14.46
C VAL A 269 24.53 -4.86 -14.78
N LEU A 270 23.92 -4.70 -15.96
CA LEU A 270 23.25 -3.46 -16.34
C LEU A 270 22.04 -3.16 -15.45
N LEU A 271 21.23 -4.17 -15.10
CA LEU A 271 20.10 -4.00 -14.19
C LEU A 271 20.57 -3.63 -12.77
N ILE A 272 21.63 -4.27 -12.27
CA ILE A 272 22.25 -3.92 -10.99
C ILE A 272 22.75 -2.48 -11.03
N ALA A 273 23.50 -2.11 -12.08
CA ALA A 273 24.00 -0.75 -12.27
C ALA A 273 22.85 0.27 -12.31
N ALA A 274 21.76 0.00 -13.03
CA ALA A 274 20.60 0.87 -13.10
C ALA A 274 19.88 1.03 -11.74
N SER A 275 19.86 -0.03 -10.92
CA SER A 275 19.24 0.01 -9.59
C SER A 275 19.98 0.91 -8.59
N THR A 276 21.28 1.16 -8.81
CA THR A 276 22.12 1.91 -7.86
C THR A 276 21.59 3.31 -7.58
N LEU A 277 21.05 4.00 -8.59
CA LEU A 277 20.48 5.34 -8.42
C LEU A 277 19.33 5.34 -7.40
N TYR A 278 18.41 4.38 -7.54
CA TYR A 278 17.23 4.25 -6.68
C TYR A 278 17.59 3.76 -5.28
N VAL A 279 18.59 2.88 -5.16
CA VAL A 279 19.03 2.34 -3.86
C VAL A 279 19.85 3.35 -3.07
N PHE A 280 20.83 4.00 -3.70
CA PHE A 280 21.76 4.88 -2.99
C PHE A 280 21.25 6.31 -2.83
N ARG A 281 20.44 6.81 -3.78
CA ARG A 281 19.93 8.19 -3.81
C ARG A 281 18.40 8.28 -3.79
N ASN A 282 17.75 7.41 -3.01
CA ASN A 282 16.32 7.56 -2.68
C ASN A 282 16.08 8.93 -2.02
N GLU A 283 14.98 9.61 -2.36
CA GLU A 283 14.68 10.97 -1.89
C GLU A 283 14.46 11.07 -0.38
N THR A 284 13.91 10.02 0.25
CA THR A 284 13.57 10.03 1.68
C THR A 284 14.54 9.21 2.51
N ARG A 285 15.16 8.20 1.91
CA ARG A 285 16.02 7.21 2.57
C ARG A 285 17.33 6.98 1.80
N PRO A 286 18.12 8.03 1.51
CA PRO A 286 19.39 7.86 0.83
C PRO A 286 20.40 7.12 1.71
N LEU A 287 21.23 6.28 1.08
CA LEU A 287 22.39 5.65 1.71
C LEU A 287 23.66 6.48 1.55
N ILE A 288 23.72 7.32 0.51
CA ILE A 288 24.84 8.21 0.23
C ILE A 288 24.32 9.65 0.22
N GLY A 289 24.90 10.50 1.06
CA GLY A 289 24.54 11.91 1.22
C GLY A 289 25.74 12.72 1.72
N VAL A 290 25.68 14.03 1.53
CA VAL A 290 26.72 14.97 2.01
C VAL A 290 26.17 15.78 3.17
N GLY A 291 26.93 15.87 4.26
CA GLY A 291 26.56 16.61 5.47
C GLY A 291 25.92 15.77 6.57
N PRO A 292 25.70 16.36 7.76
CA PRO A 292 24.99 15.71 8.86
C PRO A 292 23.52 15.43 8.48
N ASP A 293 22.94 14.38 9.06
CA ASP A 293 21.52 13.99 8.87
C ASP A 293 21.05 13.84 7.41
N SER A 294 22.00 13.51 6.54
CA SER A 294 21.80 13.39 5.09
C SER A 294 21.50 11.96 4.64
N THR A 295 21.60 10.94 5.51
CA THR A 295 21.45 9.52 5.19
C THR A 295 20.67 8.75 6.25
N VAL A 296 20.16 7.57 5.89
CA VAL A 296 19.49 6.68 6.86
C VAL A 296 20.43 6.27 8.02
N LEU A 297 21.74 6.28 7.80
CA LEU A 297 22.73 5.81 8.78
C LEU A 297 23.11 6.86 9.82
N ASN A 298 23.04 8.15 9.47
CA ASN A 298 23.41 9.25 10.36
C ASN A 298 22.22 10.07 10.87
N THR A 299 21.04 9.95 10.25
CA THR A 299 19.82 10.63 10.72
C THR A 299 19.19 9.90 11.91
N SER A 300 18.78 10.66 12.94
CA SER A 300 18.11 10.10 14.11
C SER A 300 16.81 9.37 13.75
N ARG A 301 16.37 8.41 14.58
CA ARG A 301 15.12 7.68 14.34
C ARG A 301 13.92 8.63 14.22
N VAL A 302 13.85 9.66 15.04
CA VAL A 302 12.74 10.63 15.03
C VAL A 302 12.72 11.42 13.73
N ASP A 303 13.87 11.90 13.29
CA ASP A 303 13.98 12.71 12.07
C ASP A 303 13.66 11.88 10.82
N ARG A 304 13.97 10.57 10.83
CA ARG A 304 13.58 9.66 9.75
C ARG A 304 12.07 9.45 9.66
N LEU A 305 11.34 9.43 10.79
CA LEU A 305 9.88 9.26 10.80
C LEU A 305 9.16 10.45 10.17
N LEU A 306 9.70 11.66 10.41
CA LEU A 306 9.11 12.93 9.97
C LEU A 306 9.83 13.53 8.76
N LYS A 307 10.68 12.77 8.07
CA LYS A 307 11.52 13.27 6.96
C LYS A 307 10.72 13.87 5.79
N ARG A 308 9.51 13.37 5.55
CA ARG A 308 8.58 13.90 4.54
C ARG A 308 7.70 15.05 5.02
N HIS A 309 7.69 15.30 6.32
CA HIS A 309 6.85 16.28 7.01
C HIS A 309 7.71 17.04 8.02
N THR A 310 8.82 17.59 7.55
CA THR A 310 9.79 18.31 8.40
C THR A 310 9.17 19.55 9.03
N ASP A 311 8.17 20.12 8.37
CA ASP A 311 7.30 21.20 8.86
C ASP A 311 6.49 20.78 10.10
N LEU A 312 6.10 19.51 10.21
CA LEU A 312 5.35 19.00 11.37
C LEU A 312 6.26 18.55 12.52
N ARG A 313 7.57 18.47 12.29
CA ARG A 313 8.51 17.82 13.20
C ARG A 313 8.45 18.38 14.63
N ASP A 314 8.63 19.69 14.75
CA ASP A 314 8.75 20.33 16.06
C ASP A 314 7.40 20.37 16.78
N HIS A 315 6.30 20.42 16.04
CA HIS A 315 4.94 20.33 16.58
C HIS A 315 4.67 18.95 17.22
N TYR A 316 5.08 17.86 16.56
CA TYR A 316 4.92 16.51 17.10
C TYR A 316 5.82 16.26 18.31
N LEU A 317 7.07 16.76 18.27
CA LEU A 317 7.99 16.68 19.39
C LEU A 317 7.50 17.47 20.60
N GLY A 318 7.03 18.70 20.39
CA GLY A 318 6.49 19.56 21.45
C GLY A 318 5.26 18.95 22.12
N ALA A 319 4.34 18.38 21.33
CA ALA A 319 3.15 17.71 21.85
C ALA A 319 3.52 16.49 22.71
N ALA A 320 4.44 15.64 22.23
CA ALA A 320 4.88 14.47 22.97
C ALA A 320 5.60 14.84 24.27
N HIS A 321 6.44 15.89 24.25
CA HIS A 321 7.11 16.38 25.45
C HIS A 321 6.12 17.01 26.45
N PHE A 322 5.12 17.75 25.96
CA PHE A 322 4.08 18.30 26.83
C PHE A 322 3.24 17.21 27.50
N VAL A 323 2.86 16.15 26.78
CA VAL A 323 2.11 15.02 27.37
C VAL A 323 2.95 14.27 28.41
N GLU A 324 4.27 14.20 28.22
CA GLU A 324 5.19 13.61 29.19
C GLU A 324 5.21 14.37 30.52
N THR A 325 5.20 15.71 30.51
CA THR A 325 5.20 16.50 31.75
C THR A 325 3.95 16.28 32.59
N LEU A 326 2.83 15.90 31.96
CA LEU A 326 1.57 15.54 32.62
C LEU A 326 1.61 14.17 33.30
N ARG A 327 2.65 13.34 33.07
CA ARG A 327 2.73 11.94 33.53
C ARG A 327 1.49 11.12 33.17
N CYS A 328 0.93 11.38 31.99
CA CYS A 328 -0.31 10.78 31.52
C CYS A 328 -0.07 9.38 30.94
N SER A 329 -0.78 8.36 31.45
CA SER A 329 -0.72 6.97 30.97
C SER A 329 -1.69 6.67 29.83
N ASP A 330 -2.82 7.38 29.79
CA ASP A 330 -3.90 7.16 28.82
C ASP A 330 -4.05 8.38 27.92
N VAL A 331 -3.63 8.25 26.67
CA VAL A 331 -3.58 9.35 25.70
C VAL A 331 -4.59 9.09 24.58
N GLY A 332 -5.50 10.03 24.38
CA GLY A 332 -6.44 10.03 23.27
C GLY A 332 -5.82 10.65 22.02
N LEU A 333 -6.09 10.08 20.85
CA LEU A 333 -5.77 10.67 19.55
C LEU A 333 -7.05 11.07 18.82
N LEU A 334 -7.06 12.30 18.31
CA LEU A 334 -8.08 12.81 17.41
C LEU A 334 -7.38 13.31 16.14
N ILE A 335 -7.25 12.43 15.16
CA ILE A 335 -6.48 12.68 13.94
C ILE A 335 -7.31 12.32 12.70
N GLY A 336 -7.00 12.94 11.55
CA GLY A 336 -7.62 12.63 10.26
C GLY A 336 -6.93 11.47 9.52
N ASP A 337 -7.50 11.09 8.37
CA ASP A 337 -7.04 9.95 7.55
C ASP A 337 -5.61 10.13 7.00
N TYR A 338 -5.14 11.38 6.88
CA TYR A 338 -3.82 11.72 6.33
C TYR A 338 -2.79 12.14 7.37
N ASP A 339 -3.20 12.27 8.63
CA ASP A 339 -2.34 12.63 9.73
C ASP A 339 -1.43 11.47 10.16
N LEU A 340 -0.30 11.80 10.78
CA LEU A 340 0.74 10.84 11.09
C LEU A 340 0.53 10.24 12.48
N GLU A 341 -0.12 9.08 12.57
CA GLU A 341 -0.31 8.41 13.87
C GLU A 341 1.00 7.82 14.44
N TYR A 342 1.75 7.11 13.59
CA TYR A 342 2.90 6.29 14.01
C TYR A 342 4.03 7.06 14.75
N PRO A 343 4.34 8.33 14.43
CA PRO A 343 5.24 9.14 15.24
C PRO A 343 4.85 9.22 16.73
N PHE A 344 3.58 9.37 17.08
CA PHE A 344 3.15 9.44 18.48
C PHE A 344 3.42 8.14 19.24
N TRP A 345 3.18 6.98 18.61
CA TRP A 345 3.53 5.69 19.19
C TRP A 345 5.02 5.58 19.53
N THR A 346 5.90 6.11 18.67
CA THR A 346 7.34 6.08 18.93
C THR A 346 7.77 7.13 19.96
N LEU A 347 7.25 8.35 19.85
CA LEU A 347 7.66 9.48 20.69
C LEU A 347 7.21 9.29 22.13
N LEU A 348 5.94 8.96 22.37
CA LEU A 348 5.38 8.81 23.72
C LEU A 348 5.99 7.59 24.46
N GLN A 349 6.26 6.48 23.76
CA GLN A 349 6.88 5.30 24.38
C GLN A 349 8.35 5.51 24.78
N LYS A 350 9.08 6.39 24.09
CA LYS A 350 10.51 6.58 24.33
C LYS A 350 10.80 7.39 25.59
N THR A 351 9.86 8.23 26.00
CA THR A 351 10.02 9.17 27.12
C THR A 351 9.36 8.70 28.41
N GLY A 352 8.40 7.76 28.35
CA GLY A 352 7.71 7.22 29.52
C GLY A 352 8.52 6.20 30.34
N ARG A 353 8.51 6.33 31.67
CA ARG A 353 8.89 5.24 32.62
C ARG A 353 7.79 4.20 32.82
N GLN A 354 6.59 4.43 32.27
CA GLN A 354 5.41 3.57 32.37
C GLN A 354 4.83 3.30 30.97
N PRO A 355 4.18 2.14 30.76
CA PRO A 355 3.51 1.84 29.50
C PRO A 355 2.37 2.83 29.25
N ILE A 356 2.40 3.51 28.11
CA ILE A 356 1.35 4.43 27.67
C ILE A 356 0.36 3.67 26.79
N ARG A 357 -0.93 3.81 27.09
CA ARG A 357 -2.05 3.36 26.27
C ARG A 357 -2.49 4.52 25.37
N ILE A 358 -2.52 4.26 24.06
CA ILE A 358 -2.91 5.25 23.05
C ILE A 358 -4.15 4.70 22.34
N GLU A 359 -5.24 5.47 22.31
CA GLU A 359 -6.46 5.10 21.58
C GLU A 359 -7.06 6.29 20.83
N HIS A 360 -7.77 5.99 19.74
CA HIS A 360 -8.56 6.99 19.02
C HIS A 360 -9.80 7.38 19.84
N VAL A 361 -10.09 8.67 19.94
CA VAL A 361 -11.28 9.23 20.59
C VAL A 361 -12.18 9.93 19.58
N ASP A 362 -13.45 10.18 19.95
CA ASP A 362 -14.44 10.80 19.06
C ASP A 362 -14.62 10.05 17.72
N VAL A 363 -14.57 8.73 17.78
CA VAL A 363 -14.71 7.90 16.58
C VAL A 363 -16.16 8.00 16.09
N THR A 364 -16.36 8.63 14.93
CA THR A 364 -17.69 8.84 14.33
C THR A 364 -17.99 7.89 13.17
N ASN A 365 -17.01 7.11 12.72
CA ASN A 365 -17.18 6.19 11.59
C ASN A 365 -17.73 4.82 12.03
N SER A 366 -17.83 3.86 11.09
CA SER A 366 -18.36 2.51 11.35
C SER A 366 -17.74 1.79 12.57
N SER A 367 -16.48 2.10 12.94
CA SER A 367 -15.79 1.48 14.08
C SER A 367 -16.16 2.06 15.43
N ALA A 368 -17.01 3.10 15.51
CA ALA A 368 -17.52 3.66 16.77
C ALA A 368 -18.13 2.60 17.70
N VAL A 369 -18.73 1.55 17.14
CA VAL A 369 -19.28 0.40 17.89
C VAL A 369 -18.23 -0.31 18.75
N LYS A 370 -16.94 -0.20 18.40
CA LYS A 370 -15.84 -0.80 19.16
C LYS A 370 -15.49 0.01 20.41
N CYS A 371 -15.75 1.32 20.45
CA CYS A 371 -15.49 2.15 21.64
C CYS A 371 -16.33 1.71 22.85
N ALA A 372 -17.51 1.12 22.62
CA ALA A 372 -18.36 0.58 23.68
C ALA A 372 -18.00 -0.88 24.08
N ALA A 373 -17.06 -1.53 23.38
CA ALA A 373 -16.70 -2.92 23.60
C ALA A 373 -15.38 -3.06 24.39
N ILE A 374 -15.26 -4.10 25.21
CA ILE A 374 -14.00 -4.45 25.90
C ILE A 374 -12.93 -4.83 24.85
N PRO A 375 -11.66 -4.39 25.00
CA PRO A 375 -11.08 -3.65 26.12
C PRO A 375 -11.18 -2.12 26.03
N TYR A 376 -11.79 -1.57 24.98
CA TYR A 376 -11.87 -0.12 24.71
C TYR A 376 -12.92 0.60 25.57
N ALA A 377 -13.91 -0.15 26.08
CA ALA A 377 -14.93 0.37 26.98
C ALA A 377 -14.30 1.03 28.22
N GLY A 378 -14.78 2.24 28.55
CA GLY A 378 -14.32 2.99 29.73
C GLY A 378 -12.96 3.68 29.57
N PHE A 379 -12.40 3.75 28.36
CA PHE A 379 -11.20 4.54 28.10
C PHE A 379 -11.49 6.04 28.33
N SER A 380 -10.84 6.63 29.34
CA SER A 380 -10.95 8.04 29.72
C SER A 380 -9.55 8.66 29.75
N PRO A 381 -9.04 9.19 28.63
CA PRO A 381 -7.68 9.69 28.57
C PRO A 381 -7.48 10.94 29.44
N CYS A 382 -6.29 11.08 30.02
CA CYS A 382 -5.91 12.29 30.77
C CYS A 382 -5.56 13.46 29.83
N ALA A 383 -5.07 13.15 28.63
CA ALA A 383 -4.74 14.11 27.58
C ALA A 383 -5.22 13.62 26.22
N VAL A 384 -5.67 14.53 25.37
CA VAL A 384 -6.08 14.27 23.98
C VAL A 384 -5.21 15.10 23.05
N ILE A 385 -4.51 14.43 22.15
CA ILE A 385 -3.75 15.06 21.08
C ILE A 385 -4.66 15.19 19.86
N VAL A 386 -4.81 16.41 19.38
CA VAL A 386 -5.56 16.74 18.17
C VAL A 386 -4.56 17.16 17.10
N VAL A 387 -4.63 16.52 15.93
CA VAL A 387 -3.92 16.98 14.73
C VAL A 387 -4.97 17.55 13.78
N ASP A 388 -4.78 18.81 13.41
CA ASP A 388 -5.72 19.62 12.67
C ASP A 388 -5.08 20.11 11.37
N ALA A 389 -4.64 19.17 10.52
CA ALA A 389 -4.09 19.50 9.20
C ALA A 389 -5.18 19.77 8.15
N ASP A 390 -6.37 19.15 8.32
CA ASP A 390 -7.46 19.16 7.35
C ASP A 390 -8.81 19.68 7.89
N ARG A 391 -8.94 20.04 9.19
CA ARG A 391 -10.20 20.63 9.68
C ARG A 391 -10.10 22.15 9.57
N ASN A 392 -11.03 22.71 8.80
CA ASN A 392 -11.19 24.13 8.66
C ASN A 392 -11.30 24.77 10.07
N PRO A 393 -10.43 25.72 10.47
CA PRO A 393 -10.50 26.38 11.78
C PRO A 393 -11.85 27.07 12.03
N ALA A 394 -12.66 27.31 10.98
CA ALA A 394 -14.03 27.80 11.11
C ALA A 394 -14.97 26.82 11.87
N SER A 395 -14.76 25.50 11.78
CA SER A 395 -15.54 24.51 12.53
C SER A 395 -15.23 24.49 14.04
N ILE A 396 -14.18 25.21 14.42
CA ILE A 396 -13.74 25.42 15.80
C ILE A 396 -14.27 26.77 16.31
N ALA A 397 -14.41 27.76 15.42
CA ALA A 397 -14.89 29.10 15.73
C ALA A 397 -16.41 29.20 15.94
N GLU A 398 -17.23 28.27 15.42
CA GLU A 398 -18.68 28.25 15.71
C GLU A 398 -19.04 27.58 17.05
N ARG A 399 -18.04 27.10 17.82
CA ARG A 399 -18.23 26.49 19.15
C ARG A 399 -17.32 27.05 20.25
N GLY A 400 -17.12 28.37 20.33
CA GLY A 400 -16.71 28.92 21.65
C GLY A 400 -16.07 30.29 21.65
N ASN A 401 -16.78 31.24 22.23
CA ASN A 401 -16.19 32.35 22.97
C ASN A 401 -15.60 31.78 24.29
N TYR A 402 -14.30 32.02 24.50
CA TYR A 402 -13.53 31.91 25.76
C TYR A 402 -13.63 30.57 26.52
N THR A 403 -12.50 29.83 26.51
CA THR A 403 -12.28 28.47 27.04
C THR A 403 -12.79 27.35 26.14
N GLN A 404 -11.91 26.84 25.29
CA GLN A 404 -12.17 25.79 24.32
C GLN A 404 -12.32 24.45 25.04
N ALA A 405 -13.52 24.22 25.56
CA ALA A 405 -13.94 22.99 26.20
C ALA A 405 -14.37 21.97 25.13
N TRP A 406 -13.59 20.91 24.92
CA TRP A 406 -14.01 19.76 24.12
C TRP A 406 -14.78 18.78 25.02
N SER A 407 -16.04 18.51 24.69
CA SER A 407 -16.85 17.47 25.34
C SER A 407 -16.66 16.18 24.56
N SER A 408 -16.13 15.15 25.23
CA SER A 408 -16.13 13.79 24.65
C SER A 408 -17.53 13.17 24.74
N SER A 409 -17.72 12.00 24.13
CA SER A 409 -18.94 11.18 24.31
C SER A 409 -19.12 10.64 25.73
N VAL A 410 -18.07 10.72 26.54
CA VAL A 410 -18.08 10.60 27.99
C VAL A 410 -18.16 12.03 28.54
N ASP A 411 -19.00 12.32 29.54
CA ASP A 411 -19.29 13.69 30.08
C ASP A 411 -18.08 14.48 30.65
N ALA A 412 -16.84 14.13 30.28
CA ALA A 412 -15.60 14.80 30.59
C ALA A 412 -15.38 16.04 29.71
N VAL A 413 -15.08 17.16 30.38
CA VAL A 413 -14.67 18.41 29.75
C VAL A 413 -13.14 18.44 29.64
N TYR A 414 -12.65 18.65 28.43
CA TYR A 414 -11.22 18.83 28.14
C TYR A 414 -10.92 20.28 27.78
N THR A 415 -9.84 20.85 28.31
CA THR A 415 -9.41 22.23 28.02
C THR A 415 -8.09 22.23 27.30
N GLU A 416 -7.93 23.10 26.29
CA GLU A 416 -6.64 23.27 25.61
C GLU A 416 -5.57 23.72 26.62
N ALA A 417 -4.45 23.01 26.65
CA ALA A 417 -3.33 23.30 27.55
C ALA A 417 -2.03 23.56 26.79
N TRP A 418 -1.94 23.13 25.53
CA TRP A 418 -0.78 23.36 24.67
C TRP A 418 -1.18 23.34 23.19
N SER A 419 -0.52 24.16 22.37
CA SER A 419 -0.70 24.19 20.92
C SER A 419 0.59 24.58 20.20
N SER A 420 0.83 23.98 19.04
CA SER A 420 1.90 24.41 18.12
C SER A 420 1.52 24.03 16.69
N GLY A 421 1.39 25.03 15.82
CA GLY A 421 0.96 24.82 14.44
C GLY A 421 -0.37 24.04 14.35
N PRO A 422 -0.45 22.95 13.59
CA PRO A 422 -1.66 22.14 13.47
C PRO A 422 -1.87 21.15 14.63
N VAL A 423 -0.96 21.08 15.61
CA VAL A 423 -1.06 20.11 16.71
C VAL A 423 -1.48 20.81 18.00
N ARG A 424 -2.48 20.27 18.69
CA ARG A 424 -2.99 20.78 19.97
C ARG A 424 -3.12 19.65 20.99
N VAL A 425 -2.96 19.97 22.26
CA VAL A 425 -3.14 19.03 23.38
C VAL A 425 -4.16 19.60 24.36
N PHE A 426 -5.20 18.81 24.61
CA PHE A 426 -6.25 19.11 25.57
C PHE A 426 -6.11 18.20 26.79
N ILE A 427 -6.38 18.72 27.99
CA ILE A 427 -6.31 17.98 29.26
C ILE A 427 -7.67 17.90 29.94
N LYS A 428 -7.94 16.80 30.63
CA LYS A 428 -9.18 16.61 31.38
C LYS A 428 -9.26 17.59 32.56
N ARG A 429 -10.36 18.34 32.70
CA ARG A 429 -10.51 19.47 33.65
C ARG A 429 -10.21 19.15 35.13
N GLU A 430 -10.30 17.89 35.55
CA GLU A 430 -9.95 17.46 36.92
C GLU A 430 -8.44 17.51 37.22
N SER A 431 -7.57 17.42 36.20
CA SER A 431 -6.11 17.42 36.39
C SER A 431 -5.50 18.81 36.68
N LEU A 432 -6.27 19.90 36.49
CA LEU A 432 -5.82 21.27 36.75
C LEU A 432 -5.61 21.57 38.25
N ARG A 433 -6.17 20.76 39.17
CA ARG A 433 -6.01 20.98 40.62
C ARG A 433 -4.65 20.57 41.16
N GLU A 434 -3.95 19.64 40.51
CA GLU A 434 -2.63 19.18 40.98
C GLU A 434 -1.47 20.04 40.45
N ALA A 435 -1.63 20.71 39.29
CA ALA A 435 -0.59 21.55 38.69
C ALA A 435 -0.44 22.94 39.33
N ARG A 436 -1.32 23.33 40.27
CA ARG A 436 -1.21 24.61 41.01
C ARG A 436 -0.57 24.49 42.39
N VAL A 437 -0.07 23.31 42.77
CA VAL A 437 0.56 23.06 44.08
C VAL A 437 2.01 22.53 43.93
N MET A 438 2.68 22.85 42.82
CA MET A 438 4.15 22.71 42.71
C MET A 438 4.79 24.02 42.29
#